data_AF-A0A0H3WXU7-F1
#
_entry.id   AF-A0A0H3WXU7-F1
#
_cell.length_a   1.000
_cell.length_b   1.000
_cell.length_c   1.000
_cell.angle_alpha   90.00
_cell.angle_beta   90.00
_cell.angle_gamma   90.00
#
_symmetry.space_group_name_H-M   'P 1'
#
loop_
_entity.id
_entity.type
_entity.pdbx_description
1 polymer ?
#
loop_
_entity_poly.entity_id
_entity_poly.type
_entity_poly.pdbx_seq_one_letter_code
_entity_poly.pdbx_strand_id
1 'polypeptide(L)'
;MKLPFRQLDIGERIERTLHLSIAEIGTLTFLEDLYWRTGELPPKSALETTYVARGGDPAVLAKVLKTYFPKRKAPHLDQDRAKAIAKIETNRVNGRKGGRPSTLKPEAAEADF
;
A
#
# COMPACT_ATOMS: atom_id res chain seq x y z
N MET A 1 6.48 -0.81 10.43
CA MET A 1 5.15 -0.18 10.54
C MET A 1 4.29 -0.70 9.40
N LYS A 2 3.14 -1.32 9.68
CA LYS A 2 2.24 -1.82 8.62
C LYS A 2 1.43 -0.64 8.10
N LEU A 3 1.67 -0.23 6.85
CA LEU A 3 0.86 0.81 6.22
C LEU A 3 -0.59 0.34 6.09
N PRO A 4 -1.56 1.25 6.20
CA PRO A 4 -2.95 0.88 6.08
C PRO A 4 -3.24 0.51 4.62
N PHE A 5 -4.43 -0.03 4.38
CA PHE A 5 -4.92 -0.27 3.03
C PHE A 5 -4.76 1.00 2.17
N ARG A 6 -4.19 0.85 0.97
CA ARG A 6 -4.08 1.95 0.01
C ARG A 6 -5.48 2.29 -0.48
N GLN A 7 -6.01 3.43 -0.06
CA GLN A 7 -7.26 3.93 -0.60
C GLN A 7 -7.01 4.35 -2.04
N LEU A 8 -7.65 3.65 -2.96
CA LEU A 8 -7.46 3.81 -4.38
C LEU A 8 -8.79 4.23 -4.99
N ASP A 9 -8.80 5.38 -5.67
CA ASP A 9 -9.93 5.76 -6.49
C ASP A 9 -9.93 4.88 -7.76
N ILE A 10 -10.98 4.07 -7.90
CA ILE A 10 -11.11 3.14 -9.02
C ILE A 10 -11.39 3.89 -10.32
N GLY A 11 -12.13 5.00 -10.29
CA GLY A 11 -12.41 5.80 -11.48
C GLY A 11 -11.13 6.42 -12.02
N GLU A 12 -10.37 7.10 -11.15
CA GLU A 12 -9.09 7.69 -11.52
C GLU A 12 -8.08 6.63 -12.00
N ARG A 13 -8.08 5.44 -11.38
CA ARG A 13 -7.24 4.32 -11.83
C ARG A 13 -7.63 3.83 -13.22
N ILE A 14 -8.92 3.65 -13.50
CA ILE A 14 -9.39 3.21 -14.81
C ILE A 14 -8.98 4.23 -15.87
N GLU A 15 -9.19 5.53 -15.63
CA GLU A 15 -8.78 6.59 -16.55
C GLU A 15 -7.27 6.57 -16.83
N ARG A 16 -6.46 6.43 -15.78
CA ARG A 16 -4.98 6.37 -15.89
C ARG A 16 -4.46 5.13 -16.59
N THR A 17 -5.23 4.04 -16.58
CA THR A 17 -4.80 2.73 -17.10
C THR A 17 -5.49 2.34 -18.39
N LEU A 18 -6.45 3.13 -18.89
CA LEU A 18 -7.26 2.81 -20.07
C LEU A 18 -6.44 2.50 -21.32
N HIS A 19 -5.28 3.15 -21.47
CA HIS A 19 -4.38 3.00 -22.61
C HIS A 19 -3.36 1.85 -22.45
N LEU A 20 -3.39 1.13 -21.32
CA LEU A 20 -2.46 0.07 -21.01
C LEU A 20 -3.05 -1.30 -21.36
N SER A 21 -2.19 -2.20 -21.84
CA SER A 21 -2.51 -3.61 -21.95
C SER A 21 -2.67 -4.28 -20.57
N ILE A 22 -3.31 -5.45 -20.53
CA ILE A 22 -3.48 -6.23 -19.29
C ILE A 22 -2.13 -6.51 -18.63
N ALA A 23 -1.10 -6.83 -19.42
CA ALA A 23 0.25 -7.07 -18.91
C ALA A 23 0.85 -5.81 -18.26
N GLU A 24 0.66 -4.64 -18.87
CA GLU A 24 1.12 -3.37 -18.32
C GLU A 24 0.36 -2.98 -17.05
N ILE A 25 -0.95 -3.22 -17.00
CA ILE A 25 -1.78 -2.99 -15.80
C ILE A 25 -1.32 -3.88 -14.65
N GLY A 26 -1.09 -5.17 -14.90
CA GLY A 26 -0.58 -6.10 -13.90
C GLY A 26 0.81 -5.69 -13.39
N THR A 27 1.67 -5.25 -14.30
CA THR A 27 3.02 -4.76 -13.97
C THR A 27 2.99 -3.49 -13.14
N LEU A 28 2.18 -2.51 -13.54
CA LEU A 28 1.99 -1.27 -12.80
C LEU A 28 1.45 -1.57 -11.39
N THR A 29 0.44 -2.43 -11.28
CA THR A 29 -0.13 -2.86 -9.99
C THR A 29 0.94 -3.46 -9.08
N PHE A 30 1.74 -4.39 -9.61
CA PHE A 30 2.83 -5.03 -8.87
C PHE A 30 3.86 -4.02 -8.35
N LEU A 31 4.28 -3.07 -9.18
CA LEU A 31 5.26 -2.05 -8.82
C LEU A 31 4.71 -1.06 -7.79
N GLU A 32 3.47 -0.61 -7.97
CA GLU A 32 2.81 0.27 -7.02
C GLU A 32 2.65 -0.39 -5.65
N ASP A 33 2.32 -1.68 -5.59
CA ASP A 33 2.18 -2.43 -4.33
C ASP A 33 3.52 -2.60 -3.61
N LEU A 34 4.59 -2.89 -4.36
CA LEU A 34 5.95 -2.95 -3.80
C LEU A 34 6.35 -1.60 -3.23
N TYR A 35 6.15 -0.54 -4.01
CA TYR A 35 6.48 0.83 -3.59
C TYR A 35 5.61 1.27 -2.41
N TRP A 36 4.33 0.94 -2.41
CA TRP A 36 3.41 1.26 -1.32
C TRP A 36 3.88 0.64 -0.01
N ARG A 37 4.45 -0.56 -0.01
CA ARG A 37 4.93 -1.23 1.22
C ARG A 37 6.24 -0.67 1.73
N THR A 38 7.18 -0.35 0.85
CA THR A 38 8.58 -0.09 1.21
C THR A 38 8.97 1.38 1.09
N GLY A 39 8.48 2.06 0.05
CA GLY A 39 8.71 3.49 -0.23
C GLY A 39 9.78 3.68 -1.29
N GLU A 40 10.27 2.58 -1.82
CA GLU A 40 11.29 2.51 -2.83
C GLU A 40 11.15 1.19 -3.58
N LEU A 41 11.41 1.20 -4.88
CA LEU A 41 11.50 -0.07 -5.61
C LEU A 41 12.80 -0.79 -5.23
N PRO A 42 12.87 -2.12 -5.30
CA PRO A 42 14.14 -2.86 -5.22
C PRO A 42 15.13 -2.45 -6.31
N PRO A 43 16.43 -2.77 -6.17
CA PRO A 43 17.41 -2.60 -7.24
C PRO A 43 16.93 -3.23 -8.54
N LYS A 44 17.25 -2.60 -9.68
CA LYS A 44 16.75 -3.02 -11.00
C LYS A 44 16.98 -4.50 -11.26
N SER A 45 18.18 -5.01 -10.98
CA SER A 45 18.53 -6.42 -11.14
C SER A 45 17.67 -7.36 -10.28
N ALA A 46 17.45 -7.01 -9.00
CA ALA A 46 16.60 -7.80 -8.11
C ALA A 46 15.14 -7.78 -8.54
N LEU A 47 14.66 -6.63 -9.02
CA LEU A 47 13.31 -6.45 -9.51
C LEU A 47 13.06 -7.25 -10.80
N GLU A 48 13.97 -7.18 -11.76
CA GLU A 48 13.91 -7.94 -13.02
C GLU A 48 13.92 -9.44 -12.75
N THR A 49 14.84 -9.94 -11.92
CA THR A 49 14.90 -11.36 -11.54
C THR A 49 13.58 -11.82 -10.91
N THR A 50 13.03 -11.04 -9.97
CA THR A 50 11.77 -11.38 -9.29
C THR A 50 10.59 -11.38 -10.26
N TYR A 51 10.57 -10.46 -11.21
CA TYR A 51 9.49 -10.30 -12.17
C TYR A 51 9.52 -11.39 -13.25
N VAL A 52 10.70 -11.72 -13.77
CA VAL A 52 10.90 -12.84 -14.72
C VAL A 52 10.56 -14.17 -14.07
N ALA A 53 10.96 -14.39 -12.81
CA ALA A 53 10.60 -15.61 -12.08
C ALA A 53 9.08 -15.80 -11.91
N ARG A 54 8.28 -14.75 -12.09
CA ARG A 54 6.80 -14.78 -12.08
C ARG A 54 6.19 -14.91 -13.48
N GLY A 55 7.01 -15.12 -14.50
CA GLY A 55 6.58 -15.22 -15.91
C GLY A 55 6.33 -13.86 -16.58
N GLY A 56 6.80 -12.76 -15.99
CA GLY A 56 6.64 -11.43 -16.56
C GLY A 56 7.64 -11.14 -17.69
N ASP A 57 7.24 -10.30 -18.64
CA ASP A 57 8.08 -9.83 -19.75
C ASP A 57 8.96 -8.63 -19.35
N PRO A 58 10.31 -8.75 -19.35
CA PRO A 58 11.22 -7.65 -19.06
C PRO A 58 10.98 -6.39 -19.88
N ALA A 59 10.52 -6.52 -21.13
CA ALA A 59 10.23 -5.36 -21.98
C ALA A 59 9.05 -4.55 -21.45
N VAL A 60 7.99 -5.23 -20.98
CA VAL A 60 6.84 -4.61 -20.32
C VAL A 60 7.26 -3.94 -19.02
N LEU A 61 8.07 -4.63 -18.19
CA LEU A 61 8.62 -4.06 -16.96
C LEU A 61 9.41 -2.78 -17.22
N ALA A 62 10.32 -2.80 -18.20
CA ALA A 62 11.13 -1.65 -18.56
C ALA A 62 10.28 -0.47 -19.05
N LYS A 63 9.26 -0.74 -19.87
CA LYS A 63 8.31 0.27 -20.38
C LYS A 63 7.55 0.93 -19.22
N VAL A 64 6.95 0.14 -18.34
CA VAL A 64 6.18 0.65 -17.19
C VAL A 64 7.07 1.41 -16.20
N LEU A 65 8.26 0.90 -15.89
CA LEU A 65 9.22 1.59 -15.03
C LEU A 65 9.61 2.96 -15.56
N LYS A 66 9.88 3.06 -16.87
CA LYS A 66 10.27 4.31 -17.52
C LYS A 66 9.15 5.36 -17.42
N THR A 67 7.90 4.95 -17.61
CA THR A 67 6.75 5.86 -17.65
C THR A 67 6.27 6.26 -16.26
N TYR A 68 6.10 5.31 -15.34
CA TYR A 68 5.42 5.53 -14.07
C TYR A 68 6.34 5.62 -12.86
N PHE A 69 7.58 5.14 -12.98
CA PHE A 69 8.58 5.18 -11.92
C PHE A 69 9.90 5.80 -12.41
N PRO A 70 9.87 7.03 -12.97
CA PRO A 70 11.10 7.69 -13.39
C PRO A 70 12.05 7.80 -12.19
N LYS A 71 13.31 7.40 -12.40
CA LYS A 71 14.33 7.31 -11.33
C LYS A 71 13.89 6.43 -10.14
N ARG A 72 13.01 5.44 -10.36
CA ARG A 72 12.46 4.53 -9.33
C ARG A 72 11.67 5.24 -8.23
N LYS A 73 11.08 6.40 -8.56
CA LYS A 73 10.24 7.18 -7.65
C LYS A 73 8.82 7.31 -8.18
N ALA A 74 7.87 7.37 -7.27
CA ALA A 74 6.46 7.59 -7.59
C ALA A 74 5.92 8.71 -6.67
N PRO A 75 6.05 9.99 -7.07
CA PRO A 75 5.70 11.13 -6.21
C PRO A 75 4.26 11.10 -5.70
N HIS A 76 3.31 10.63 -6.52
CA HIS A 76 1.92 10.48 -6.10
C HIS A 76 1.77 9.45 -4.96
N LEU A 77 2.49 8.31 -5.04
CA LEU A 77 2.51 7.32 -3.96
C LEU A 77 3.23 7.84 -2.71
N ASP A 78 4.27 8.66 -2.86
CA ASP A 78 4.95 9.29 -1.72
C ASP A 78 3.98 10.18 -0.93
N GLN A 79 3.20 11.01 -1.63
CA GLN A 79 2.17 11.85 -1.03
C GLN A 79 1.08 11.02 -0.32
N ASP A 80 0.58 9.98 -0.99
CA ASP A 80 -0.46 9.13 -0.41
C ASP A 80 0.05 8.34 0.80
N ARG A 81 1.30 7.87 0.77
CA ARG A 81 1.96 7.24 1.92
C ARG A 81 2.10 8.24 3.06
N ALA A 82 2.55 9.46 2.80
CA ALA A 82 2.69 10.49 3.83
C ALA A 82 1.34 10.79 4.51
N LYS A 83 0.26 10.94 3.73
CA LYS A 83 -1.11 11.10 4.25
C LYS A 83 -1.54 9.90 5.10
N ALA A 84 -1.29 8.69 4.63
CA ALA A 84 -1.62 7.46 5.35
C ALA A 84 -0.87 7.35 6.69
N ILE A 85 0.42 7.67 6.71
CA ILE A 85 1.24 7.69 7.93
C ILE A 85 0.73 8.76 8.90
N ALA A 86 0.48 9.98 8.42
CA ALA A 86 -0.04 11.07 9.24
C ALA A 86 -1.41 10.72 9.87
N LYS A 87 -2.29 10.05 9.12
CA LYS A 87 -3.58 9.56 9.62
C LYS A 87 -3.40 8.50 10.70
N ILE A 88 -2.47 7.57 10.55
CA ILE A 88 -2.16 6.57 11.58
C ILE A 88 -1.68 7.24 12.87
N GLU A 89 -0.73 8.18 12.77
CA GLU A 89 -0.20 8.86 13.96
C GLU A 89 -1.28 9.71 14.65
N THR A 90 -2.12 10.41 13.88
CA THR A 90 -3.28 11.13 14.42
C THR A 90 -4.23 10.20 15.16
N ASN A 91 -4.58 9.06 14.55
CA ASN A 91 -5.45 8.06 15.18
C ASN A 91 -4.82 7.46 16.44
N ARG A 92 -3.50 7.24 16.45
CA ARG A 92 -2.76 6.76 17.62
C ARG A 92 -2.81 7.76 18.77
N VAL A 93 -2.61 9.05 18.49
CA VAL A 93 -2.69 10.11 19.50
C VAL A 93 -4.12 10.25 20.04
N ASN A 94 -5.13 10.21 19.18
CA ASN A 94 -6.53 10.28 19.60
C ASN A 94 -6.97 9.05 20.39
N GLY A 95 -6.55 7.85 19.98
CA GLY A 95 -6.80 6.61 20.72
C GLY A 95 -6.19 6.61 22.13
N ARG A 96 -5.04 7.27 22.32
CA ARG A 96 -4.45 7.50 23.65
C ARG A 96 -5.25 8.46 24.53
N LYS A 97 -6.00 9.40 23.93
CA LYS A 97 -6.81 10.38 24.66
C LYS A 97 -8.23 9.91 24.97
N GLY A 98 -8.76 8.94 24.21
CA GLY A 98 -10.17 8.54 24.26
C GLY A 98 -10.45 7.07 24.59
N GLY A 99 -9.46 6.33 25.12
CA GLY A 99 -9.68 4.95 25.55
C GLY A 99 -10.80 4.87 26.59
N ARG A 100 -11.93 4.24 26.24
CA ARG A 100 -13.05 3.97 27.15
C ARG A 100 -12.47 3.30 28.42
N PRO A 101 -12.79 3.79 29.64
CA PRO A 101 -12.39 3.10 30.85
C PRO A 101 -12.84 1.65 30.75
N SER A 102 -11.93 0.71 31.01
CA SER A 102 -12.32 -0.67 31.24
C SER A 102 -13.25 -0.66 32.45
N THR A 103 -14.56 -0.74 32.22
CA THR A 103 -15.47 -1.17 33.27
C THR A 103 -15.17 -2.65 33.47
N LEU A 104 -14.26 -2.94 34.40
CA LEU A 104 -14.15 -4.25 35.01
C LEU A 104 -15.56 -4.66 35.42
N LYS A 105 -16.07 -5.71 34.78
CA LYS A 105 -17.37 -6.29 35.07
C LYS A 105 -17.25 -6.86 36.50
N PRO A 106 -17.99 -6.37 37.51
CA PRO A 106 -17.96 -6.99 38.81
C PRO A 106 -18.49 -8.42 38.65
N GLU A 107 -17.70 -9.34 39.20
CA GLU A 107 -17.96 -10.77 39.33
C GLU A 107 -19.37 -10.95 39.88
N ALA A 108 -20.22 -11.66 39.14
CA ALA A 108 -21.55 -12.02 39.62
C ALA A 108 -21.33 -13.00 40.78
N ALA A 109 -21.59 -12.52 42.00
CA ALA A 109 -21.64 -13.36 43.19
C ALA A 109 -22.64 -14.50 42.94
N GLU A 110 -22.18 -15.70 43.25
CA GLU A 110 -22.92 -16.95 43.26
C GLU A 110 -24.26 -16.77 43.99
N ALA A 111 -25.34 -17.16 43.32
CA ALA A 111 -26.62 -17.40 43.98
C ALA A 111 -26.72 -18.91 44.22
N ASP A 112 -26.34 -19.34 45.43
CA ASP A 112 -26.87 -20.55 46.05
C ASP A 112 -28.29 -20.23 46.55
N PHE A 113 -29.28 -20.99 46.06
CA PHE A 113 -30.42 -21.58 46.80
C PHE A 113 -31.31 -22.37 45.84
#